data_AF-A0A8E2VH51-F1
#
_entry.id   AF-A0A8E2VH51-F1
#
_cell.length_a   1.000
_cell.length_b   1.000
_cell.length_c   1.000
_cell.angle_alpha   90.00
_cell.angle_beta   90.00
_cell.angle_gamma   90.00
#
_symmetry.space_group_name_H-M   'P 1'
#
loop_
_entity.id
_entity.type
_entity.pdbx_description
1 polymer ?
#
loop_
_entity_poly.entity_id
_entity_poly.type
_entity_poly.pdbx_seq_one_letter_code
_entity_poly.pdbx_strand_id
1 'polypeptide(L)'
;MSTIRTGAAGVDLVSHRVRGQLKSDWQDVDAENDDAVDGIVLLRHREKFSGRMLFVQVKSGLSFKKESKSLGKDSIGVAIGRGYIEKHRSRWNALPGPVILAYVEDPGSHKSPIYWQDLKSDASYSKVNSDLVVIPRRKTFGSEAKGELRKMAGSVPDSHPLQEIDMRSTRSLLATPGFSLRLAKEFYREWSSSTDRFHPELGEISVTNAGWRHITRQGRRPDNILNSLLLLEAARKMVSQGADWRQLGSAKINERTETLDILDTLSLRAKIVFRQRAAAPVQVILQRVRSVCRKTGSTATKIKFLSVHELQRGNSRYYGEV
;
A
#
# COMPACT_ATOMS: atom_id res chain seq x y z
N MET A 1 10.07 -0.48 -40.90
CA MET A 1 10.48 0.65 -40.02
C MET A 1 11.83 0.31 -39.39
N SER A 2 12.72 1.29 -39.17
CA SER A 2 13.95 1.04 -38.42
C SER A 2 13.63 0.68 -36.96
N THR A 3 14.49 -0.12 -36.31
CA THR A 3 14.33 -0.57 -34.91
C THR A 3 14.11 0.59 -33.94
N ILE A 4 14.77 1.73 -34.17
CA ILE A 4 14.61 2.96 -33.38
C ILE A 4 13.20 3.53 -33.50
N ARG A 5 12.65 3.62 -34.72
CA ARG A 5 11.27 4.11 -34.95
C ARG A 5 10.24 3.19 -34.33
N THR A 6 10.45 1.87 -34.39
CA THR A 6 9.59 0.87 -33.76
C THR A 6 9.60 1.02 -32.23
N GLY A 7 10.77 1.27 -31.63
CA GLY A 7 10.93 1.55 -30.20
C GLY A 7 10.14 2.78 -29.75
N ALA A 8 10.37 3.92 -30.40
CA ALA A 8 9.70 5.18 -30.09
C ALA A 8 8.17 5.08 -30.20
N ALA A 9 7.67 4.49 -31.30
CA ALA A 9 6.23 4.27 -31.48
C ALA A 9 5.62 3.35 -30.39
N GLY A 10 6.40 2.40 -29.86
CA GLY A 10 6.00 1.59 -28.73
C GLY A 10 5.85 2.41 -27.45
N VAL A 11 6.81 3.27 -27.14
CA VAL A 11 6.79 4.17 -25.97
C VAL A 11 5.60 5.12 -26.07
N ASP A 12 5.37 5.74 -27.23
CA ASP A 12 4.23 6.62 -27.47
C ASP A 12 2.90 5.92 -27.21
N LEU A 13 2.75 4.67 -27.67
CA LEU A 13 1.53 3.90 -27.47
C LEU A 13 1.29 3.54 -26.00
N VAL A 14 2.34 3.13 -25.29
CA VAL A 14 2.27 2.86 -23.84
C VAL A 14 1.90 4.13 -23.08
N SER A 15 2.57 5.24 -23.39
CA SER A 15 2.31 6.57 -22.84
C SER A 15 0.86 7.02 -23.07
N HIS A 16 0.34 6.84 -24.28
CA HIS A 16 -1.06 7.11 -24.60
C HIS A 16 -2.03 6.25 -23.77
N ARG A 17 -1.73 4.96 -23.59
CA ARG A 17 -2.54 4.04 -22.77
C ARG A 17 -2.49 4.38 -21.28
N VAL A 18 -1.36 4.86 -20.78
CA VAL A 18 -1.22 5.37 -19.41
C VAL A 18 -2.14 6.58 -19.18
N ARG A 19 -2.09 7.57 -20.08
CA ARG A 19 -2.91 8.78 -19.94
C ARG A 19 -4.40 8.50 -20.16
N GLY A 20 -4.75 7.76 -21.21
CA GLY A 20 -6.15 7.53 -21.59
C GLY A 20 -6.87 6.46 -20.75
N GLN A 21 -6.25 5.30 -20.56
CA GLN A 21 -6.90 4.13 -19.95
C GLN A 21 -6.58 4.00 -18.46
N LEU A 22 -5.30 4.14 -18.09
CA LEU A 22 -4.92 4.16 -16.67
C LEU A 22 -5.32 5.48 -15.99
N LYS A 23 -5.64 6.54 -16.74
CA LYS A 23 -5.92 7.89 -16.22
C LYS A 23 -4.85 8.33 -15.22
N SER A 24 -3.59 8.15 -15.59
CA SER A 24 -2.39 8.40 -14.78
C SER A 24 -1.38 9.18 -15.61
N ASP A 25 -0.34 9.73 -14.97
CA ASP A 25 0.64 10.55 -15.67
C ASP A 25 1.83 9.70 -16.14
N TRP A 26 2.41 10.07 -17.28
CA TRP A 26 3.59 9.44 -17.87
C TRP A 26 4.70 10.48 -17.97
N GLN A 27 5.88 10.10 -17.50
CA GLN A 27 7.12 10.87 -17.62
C GLN A 27 8.12 10.03 -18.42
N ASP A 28 8.59 10.58 -19.54
CA ASP A 28 9.66 9.97 -20.33
C ASP A 28 10.99 10.03 -19.55
N VAL A 29 11.77 8.96 -19.68
CA VAL A 29 13.16 8.90 -19.21
C VAL A 29 14.05 8.93 -20.43
N ASP A 30 14.97 9.91 -20.47
CA ASP A 30 15.84 10.10 -21.62
C ASP A 30 16.78 8.90 -21.80
N ALA A 31 16.96 8.46 -23.04
CA ALA A 31 17.85 7.35 -23.39
C ALA A 31 19.32 7.70 -23.13
N GLU A 32 19.66 8.99 -23.06
CA GLU A 32 21.00 9.46 -22.67
C GLU A 32 21.30 9.21 -21.18
N ASN A 33 20.27 9.11 -20.34
CA ASN A 33 20.36 8.73 -18.93
C ASN A 33 20.07 7.22 -18.82
N ASP A 34 21.09 6.38 -19.09
CA ASP A 34 21.06 4.89 -19.16
C ASP A 34 20.59 4.17 -17.86
N ASP A 35 19.38 4.46 -17.39
CA ASP A 35 18.79 3.96 -16.15
C ASP A 35 17.84 2.78 -16.37
N ALA A 36 18.05 2.03 -17.47
CA ALA A 36 17.45 0.72 -17.72
C ALA A 36 15.91 0.68 -17.87
N VAL A 37 15.26 1.84 -18.02
CA VAL A 37 13.80 1.98 -18.20
C VAL A 37 13.50 3.12 -19.17
N ASP A 38 12.36 3.07 -19.85
CA ASP A 38 11.98 4.06 -20.87
C ASP A 38 10.98 5.11 -20.33
N GLY A 39 10.38 4.87 -19.16
CA GLY A 39 9.50 5.86 -18.54
C GLY A 39 9.01 5.51 -17.14
N ILE A 40 8.38 6.51 -16.53
CA ILE A 40 7.82 6.46 -15.19
C ILE A 40 6.32 6.73 -15.26
N VAL A 41 5.54 5.88 -14.60
CA VAL A 41 4.09 6.05 -14.46
C VAL A 41 3.80 6.59 -13.06
N LEU A 42 3.25 7.81 -12.99
CA LEU A 42 2.76 8.40 -11.74
C LEU A 42 1.28 8.05 -11.59
N LEU A 43 0.98 7.05 -10.75
CA LEU A 43 -0.37 6.54 -10.61
C LEU A 43 -1.29 7.58 -9.97
N ARG A 44 -2.43 7.85 -10.60
CA ARG A 44 -3.48 8.70 -10.01
C ARG A 44 -4.64 7.89 -9.45
N HIS A 45 -5.30 8.42 -8.42
CA HIS A 45 -6.56 7.95 -7.87
C HIS A 45 -7.53 9.12 -7.73
N ARG A 46 -8.73 9.00 -8.34
CA ARG A 46 -9.72 10.11 -8.43
C ARG A 46 -9.05 11.41 -8.84
N GLU A 47 -8.29 11.35 -9.93
CA GLU A 47 -7.60 12.49 -10.52
C GLU A 47 -6.57 13.16 -9.61
N LYS A 48 -6.14 12.55 -8.51
CA LYS A 48 -5.01 13.03 -7.70
C LYS A 48 -3.85 12.05 -7.76
N PHE A 49 -2.62 12.56 -7.77
CA PHE A 49 -1.44 11.71 -7.65
C PHE A 49 -1.52 10.88 -6.35
N SER A 50 -1.29 9.58 -6.46
CA SER A 50 -1.45 8.66 -5.33
C SER A 50 -0.18 8.49 -4.48
N GLY A 51 0.90 9.20 -4.81
CA GLY A 51 2.23 8.98 -4.22
C GLY A 51 2.92 7.71 -4.70
N ARG A 52 2.29 6.95 -5.61
CA ARG A 52 2.80 5.68 -6.13
C ARG A 52 3.32 5.86 -7.54
N MET A 53 4.46 5.24 -7.82
CA MET A 53 5.07 5.23 -9.13
C MET A 53 5.46 3.82 -9.57
N LEU A 54 5.52 3.63 -10.89
CA LEU A 54 6.05 2.44 -11.55
C LEU A 54 7.16 2.88 -12.49
N PHE A 55 8.15 2.04 -12.69
CA PHE A 55 9.12 2.19 -13.77
C PHE A 55 8.76 1.21 -14.90
N VAL A 56 8.90 1.63 -16.14
CA VAL A 56 8.44 0.86 -17.31
C VAL A 56 9.58 0.75 -18.32
N GLN A 57 9.94 -0.48 -18.66
CA GLN A 57 10.71 -0.80 -19.85
C GLN A 57 9.75 -1.23 -20.94
N VAL A 58 9.81 -0.58 -22.10
CA VAL A 58 9.04 -0.89 -23.29
C VAL A 58 9.88 -1.73 -24.25
N LYS A 59 9.28 -2.78 -24.81
CA LYS A 59 9.81 -3.50 -25.96
C LYS A 59 8.71 -3.65 -26.99
N SER A 60 8.98 -3.31 -28.24
CA SER A 60 7.96 -3.24 -29.28
C SER A 60 8.36 -3.98 -30.55
N GLY A 61 7.37 -4.62 -31.17
CA GLY A 61 7.49 -5.32 -32.44
C GLY A 61 7.58 -6.83 -32.31
N LEU A 62 7.09 -7.50 -33.36
CA LEU A 62 6.99 -8.96 -33.47
C LEU A 62 8.32 -9.69 -33.30
N SER A 63 9.46 -9.04 -33.54
CA SER A 63 10.80 -9.62 -33.37
C SER A 63 11.09 -10.08 -31.94
N PHE A 64 10.46 -9.44 -30.94
CA PHE A 64 10.60 -9.84 -29.55
C PHE A 64 9.69 -11.02 -29.18
N LYS A 65 8.64 -11.30 -29.96
CA LYS A 65 7.70 -12.38 -29.64
C LYS A 65 8.33 -13.74 -29.95
N LYS A 66 8.29 -14.64 -28.97
CA LYS A 66 8.59 -16.05 -29.15
C LYS A 66 7.41 -16.89 -28.70
N GLU A 67 6.95 -17.74 -29.61
CA GLU A 67 6.00 -18.80 -29.31
C GLU A 67 6.79 -20.11 -29.23
N SER A 68 6.64 -20.85 -28.13
CA SER A 68 7.29 -22.15 -27.93
C SER A 68 6.30 -23.08 -27.26
N LYS A 69 6.30 -24.36 -27.65
CA LYS A 69 5.50 -25.40 -26.99
C LYS A 69 5.75 -25.46 -25.47
N SER A 70 6.95 -25.07 -25.03
CA SER A 70 7.36 -25.04 -23.62
C SER A 70 6.75 -23.91 -22.76
N LEU A 71 6.21 -22.85 -23.37
CA LEU A 71 5.64 -21.70 -22.66
C LEU A 71 4.18 -21.93 -22.23
N GLY A 72 3.52 -22.96 -22.79
CA GLY A 72 2.08 -23.17 -22.68
C GLY A 72 1.27 -22.21 -23.57
N LYS A 73 0.04 -22.58 -23.91
CA LYS A 73 -0.82 -21.80 -24.82
C LYS A 73 -1.23 -20.43 -24.23
N ASP A 74 -1.25 -20.32 -22.91
CA ASP A 74 -1.74 -19.14 -22.19
C ASP A 74 -0.67 -18.09 -21.90
N SER A 75 0.54 -18.26 -22.44
CA SER A 75 1.67 -17.36 -22.23
C SER A 75 2.27 -16.87 -23.54
N ILE A 76 2.95 -15.73 -23.47
CA ILE A 76 3.77 -15.16 -24.53
C ILE A 76 5.20 -15.07 -23.99
N GLY A 77 6.17 -15.55 -24.76
CA GLY A 77 7.58 -15.31 -24.49
C GLY A 77 8.03 -14.01 -25.15
N VAL A 78 8.69 -13.15 -24.39
CA VAL A 78 9.33 -11.93 -24.91
C VAL A 78 10.84 -12.10 -24.80
N ALA A 79 11.50 -12.22 -25.95
CA ALA A 79 12.94 -12.45 -26.06
C ALA A 79 13.72 -11.14 -26.00
N ILE A 80 14.11 -10.76 -24.79
CA ILE A 80 14.97 -9.58 -24.56
C ILE A 80 16.44 -9.95 -24.45
N GLY A 81 16.76 -11.25 -24.34
CA GLY A 81 18.12 -11.78 -24.38
C GLY A 81 18.76 -11.89 -22.99
N ARG A 82 19.48 -12.99 -22.74
CA ARG A 82 20.11 -13.31 -21.46
C ARG A 82 21.10 -12.25 -21.03
N GLY A 83 22.00 -11.83 -21.92
CA GLY A 83 23.00 -10.81 -21.62
C GLY A 83 22.37 -9.45 -21.26
N TYR A 84 21.22 -9.12 -21.88
CA TYR A 84 20.45 -7.94 -21.53
C TYR A 84 19.84 -8.10 -20.12
N ILE A 85 19.22 -9.23 -19.83
CA ILE A 85 18.62 -9.51 -18.51
C ILE A 85 19.70 -9.44 -17.42
N GLU A 86 20.81 -10.16 -17.58
CA GLU A 86 21.91 -10.19 -16.61
C GLU A 86 22.48 -8.79 -16.35
N LYS A 87 22.64 -7.97 -17.40
CA LYS A 87 23.14 -6.59 -17.28
C LYS A 87 22.16 -5.65 -16.55
N HIS A 88 20.85 -5.77 -16.81
CA HIS A 88 19.87 -4.79 -16.32
C HIS A 88 19.15 -5.22 -15.04
N ARG A 89 19.19 -6.52 -14.67
CA ARG A 89 18.49 -7.07 -13.49
C ARG A 89 18.87 -6.34 -12.20
N SER A 90 20.16 -6.10 -11.98
CA SER A 90 20.67 -5.39 -10.79
C SER A 90 20.16 -3.95 -10.74
N ARG A 91 20.15 -3.25 -11.88
CA ARG A 91 19.61 -1.89 -12.01
C ARG A 91 18.10 -1.84 -11.69
N TRP A 92 17.30 -2.74 -12.28
CA TRP A 92 15.87 -2.83 -11.97
C TRP A 92 15.60 -3.14 -10.49
N ASN A 93 16.44 -3.96 -9.87
CA ASN A 93 16.31 -4.28 -8.45
C ASN A 93 16.66 -3.09 -7.54
N ALA A 94 17.59 -2.22 -7.96
CA ALA A 94 17.97 -1.01 -7.24
C ALA A 94 16.89 0.09 -7.27
N LEU A 95 16.01 0.12 -8.29
CA LEU A 95 14.96 1.11 -8.38
C LEU A 95 13.96 1.01 -7.20
N PRO A 96 13.50 2.16 -6.64
CA PRO A 96 12.72 2.21 -5.40
C PRO A 96 11.27 1.72 -5.54
N GLY A 97 10.81 1.46 -6.76
CA GLY A 97 9.47 1.02 -7.08
C GLY A 97 9.44 -0.28 -7.89
N PRO A 98 8.24 -0.75 -8.25
CA PRO A 98 8.11 -1.86 -9.20
C PRO A 98 8.64 -1.45 -10.57
N VAL A 99 9.23 -2.40 -11.26
CA VAL A 99 9.71 -2.25 -12.63
C VAL A 99 8.95 -3.25 -13.47
N ILE A 100 8.26 -2.79 -14.51
CA ILE A 100 7.50 -3.65 -15.41
C ILE A 100 8.09 -3.63 -16.82
N LEU A 101 7.97 -4.75 -17.51
CA LEU A 101 8.09 -4.83 -18.96
C LEU A 101 6.72 -4.56 -19.56
N ALA A 102 6.63 -3.63 -20.51
CA ALA A 102 5.48 -3.44 -21.38
C ALA A 102 5.86 -3.88 -22.81
N TYR A 103 5.29 -4.99 -23.26
CA TYR A 103 5.50 -5.52 -24.59
C TYR A 103 4.38 -5.08 -25.54
N VAL A 104 4.73 -4.37 -26.60
CA VAL A 104 3.82 -3.90 -27.65
C VAL A 104 4.00 -4.77 -28.89
N GLU A 105 2.96 -5.49 -29.31
CA GLU A 105 3.09 -6.44 -30.42
C GLU A 105 3.27 -5.74 -31.77
N ASP A 106 2.40 -4.76 -32.04
CA ASP A 106 2.41 -3.95 -33.25
C ASP A 106 2.32 -2.46 -32.88
N PRO A 107 3.42 -1.72 -32.82
CA PRO A 107 3.40 -0.29 -32.46
C PRO A 107 2.77 0.60 -33.55
N GLY A 108 2.53 0.09 -34.76
CA GLY A 108 1.87 0.85 -35.84
C GLY A 108 0.36 0.96 -35.66
N SER A 109 -0.23 0.17 -34.74
CA SER A 109 -1.67 0.13 -34.52
C SER A 109 -2.04 0.61 -33.11
N HIS A 110 -2.85 1.67 -32.99
CA HIS A 110 -3.34 2.14 -31.69
C HIS A 110 -4.18 1.09 -30.93
N LYS A 111 -4.74 0.12 -31.65
CA LYS A 111 -5.51 -1.01 -31.10
C LYS A 111 -4.65 -2.18 -30.66
N SER A 112 -3.34 -2.14 -30.91
CA SER A 112 -2.42 -3.20 -30.60
C SER A 112 -2.48 -3.61 -29.14
N PRO A 113 -2.49 -4.92 -28.84
CA PRO A 113 -2.42 -5.38 -27.47
C PRO A 113 -1.05 -5.02 -26.89
N ILE A 114 -1.09 -4.53 -25.66
CA ILE A 114 0.11 -4.36 -24.85
C ILE A 114 0.01 -5.38 -23.72
N TYR A 115 1.05 -6.17 -23.56
CA TYR A 115 1.17 -7.15 -22.48
C TYR A 115 2.18 -6.65 -21.46
N TRP A 116 2.04 -7.02 -20.20
CA TRP A 116 2.99 -6.56 -19.19
C TRP A 116 3.35 -7.60 -18.14
N GLN A 117 4.54 -7.46 -17.56
CA GLN A 117 5.03 -8.36 -16.52
C GLN A 117 6.00 -7.65 -15.56
N ASP A 118 6.03 -8.10 -14.30
CA ASP A 118 6.94 -7.61 -13.27
C ASP A 118 8.39 -8.07 -13.54
N LEU A 119 9.27 -7.12 -13.88
CA LEU A 119 10.68 -7.43 -14.10
C LEU A 119 11.42 -7.74 -12.80
N LYS A 120 10.94 -7.32 -11.62
CA LYS A 120 11.55 -7.62 -10.31
C LYS A 120 11.23 -9.02 -9.78
N SER A 121 10.23 -9.70 -10.35
CA SER A 121 9.85 -11.05 -9.94
C SER A 121 10.63 -12.13 -10.70
N ASP A 122 11.25 -13.07 -9.99
CA ASP A 122 11.95 -14.21 -10.62
C ASP A 122 10.99 -15.16 -11.35
N ALA A 123 9.72 -15.19 -10.95
CA ALA A 123 8.69 -15.98 -11.61
C ALA A 123 8.33 -15.46 -13.02
N SER A 124 8.79 -14.25 -13.37
CA SER A 124 8.57 -13.65 -14.68
C SER A 124 9.49 -14.18 -15.77
N TYR A 125 10.54 -14.92 -15.41
CA TYR A 125 11.55 -15.41 -16.35
C TYR A 125 11.36 -16.91 -16.61
N SER A 126 11.67 -17.35 -17.83
CA SER A 126 11.59 -18.78 -18.14
C SER A 126 12.72 -19.54 -17.46
N LYS A 127 12.37 -20.63 -16.78
CA LYS A 127 13.33 -21.55 -16.14
C LYS A 127 14.14 -22.37 -17.16
N VAL A 128 13.63 -22.49 -18.39
CA VAL A 128 14.22 -23.32 -19.45
C VAL A 128 15.00 -22.46 -20.44
N ASN A 129 14.55 -21.24 -20.71
CA ASN A 129 15.21 -20.32 -21.63
C ASN A 129 15.44 -18.97 -20.96
N SER A 130 16.69 -18.72 -20.56
CA SER A 130 17.11 -17.50 -19.87
C SER A 130 17.04 -16.22 -20.71
N ASP A 131 16.75 -16.31 -22.01
CA ASP A 131 16.51 -15.15 -22.87
C ASP A 131 15.09 -14.57 -22.74
N LEU A 132 14.17 -15.31 -22.10
CA LEU A 132 12.73 -15.04 -22.16
C LEU A 132 12.16 -14.49 -20.86
N VAL A 133 11.41 -13.41 -20.98
CA VAL A 133 10.38 -13.01 -20.03
C VAL A 133 9.05 -13.65 -20.44
N VAL A 134 8.40 -14.35 -19.53
CA VAL A 134 7.13 -15.05 -19.74
C VAL A 134 5.99 -14.19 -19.24
N ILE A 135 5.09 -13.82 -20.16
CA ILE A 135 3.93 -12.97 -19.87
C ILE A 135 2.64 -13.77 -20.08
N PRO A 136 1.78 -13.93 -19.06
CA PRO A 136 0.46 -14.52 -19.26
C PRO A 136 -0.38 -13.66 -20.23
N ARG A 137 -1.07 -14.27 -21.21
CA ARG A 137 -1.90 -13.55 -22.19
C ARG A 137 -3.01 -12.70 -21.56
N ARG A 138 -3.47 -13.08 -20.37
CA ARG A 138 -4.44 -12.29 -19.57
C ARG A 138 -3.88 -10.97 -19.03
N LYS A 139 -2.55 -10.83 -18.89
CA LYS A 139 -1.91 -9.61 -18.38
C LYS A 139 -1.80 -8.55 -19.48
N THR A 140 -2.94 -7.99 -19.86
CA THR A 140 -2.99 -6.86 -20.79
C THR A 140 -2.78 -5.55 -20.03
N PHE A 141 -2.16 -4.57 -20.69
CA PHE A 141 -1.83 -3.26 -20.14
C PHE A 141 -2.88 -2.24 -20.58
N GLY A 142 -3.57 -1.65 -19.61
CA GLY A 142 -4.73 -0.78 -19.85
C GLY A 142 -5.59 -0.68 -18.59
N SER A 143 -6.88 -0.39 -18.76
CA SER A 143 -7.83 -0.21 -17.63
C SER A 143 -7.84 -1.39 -16.65
N GLU A 144 -7.73 -2.61 -17.15
CA GLU A 144 -7.74 -3.84 -16.33
C GLU A 144 -6.48 -3.99 -15.47
N ALA A 145 -5.32 -3.56 -15.99
CA ALA A 145 -4.06 -3.61 -15.26
C ALA A 145 -4.04 -2.65 -14.06
N LYS A 146 -4.89 -1.61 -14.06
CA LYS A 146 -4.83 -0.52 -13.08
C LYS A 146 -4.87 -1.00 -11.62
N GLY A 147 -5.71 -1.98 -11.31
CA GLY A 147 -5.82 -2.56 -9.98
C GLY A 147 -4.54 -3.31 -9.57
N GLU A 148 -4.06 -4.19 -10.44
CA GLU A 148 -2.86 -5.00 -10.21
C GLU A 148 -1.60 -4.13 -10.11
N LEU A 149 -1.41 -3.18 -11.02
CA LEU A 149 -0.30 -2.23 -11.00
C LEU A 149 -0.29 -1.36 -9.73
N ARG A 150 -1.46 -0.93 -9.26
CA ARG A 150 -1.56 -0.20 -7.98
C ARG A 150 -1.22 -1.08 -6.77
N LYS A 151 -1.59 -2.36 -6.80
CA LYS A 151 -1.23 -3.32 -5.74
C LYS A 151 0.28 -3.56 -5.76
N MET A 152 0.87 -3.69 -6.94
CA MET A 152 2.29 -3.91 -7.17
C MET A 152 3.16 -2.72 -6.76
N ALA A 153 2.70 -1.49 -7.03
CA ALA A 153 3.32 -0.26 -6.53
C ALA A 153 3.29 -0.12 -5.00
N GLY A 154 2.68 -1.09 -4.32
CA GLY A 154 2.54 -1.11 -2.88
C GLY A 154 1.60 -0.04 -2.37
N SER A 155 1.49 0.01 -1.05
CA SER A 155 1.09 1.25 -0.38
C SER A 155 2.34 2.10 -0.28
N VAL A 156 2.25 3.39 -0.59
CA VAL A 156 3.32 4.36 -0.30
C VAL A 156 3.78 4.10 1.13
N PRO A 157 5.05 3.71 1.37
CA PRO A 157 5.60 3.79 2.72
C PRO A 157 5.43 5.25 3.10
N ASP A 158 4.80 5.54 4.25
CA ASP A 158 4.77 6.91 4.75
C ASP A 158 6.22 7.38 4.90
N SER A 159 6.72 8.09 3.90
CA SER A 159 7.91 8.91 4.00
C SER A 159 7.62 10.20 4.76
N HIS A 160 6.37 10.40 5.22
CA HIS A 160 6.07 11.39 6.23
C HIS A 160 6.83 11.00 7.50
N PRO A 161 7.74 11.88 7.98
CA PRO A 161 8.40 11.63 9.26
C PRO A 161 7.31 11.45 10.30
N LEU A 162 7.26 10.28 10.93
CA LEU A 162 6.30 10.02 11.99
C LEU A 162 6.55 11.03 13.10
N GLN A 163 5.50 11.73 13.54
CA GLN A 163 5.57 12.57 14.73
C GLN A 163 6.20 11.76 15.88
N GLU A 164 7.24 12.33 16.49
CA GLU A 164 7.87 11.72 17.64
C GLU A 164 7.10 12.07 18.91
N ILE A 165 6.69 11.06 19.66
CA ILE A 165 6.00 11.21 20.94
C ILE A 165 6.92 10.65 22.02
N ASP A 166 7.37 11.54 22.89
CA ASP A 166 8.27 11.20 24.00
C ASP A 166 7.47 10.69 25.21
N MET A 167 7.72 9.43 25.59
CA MET A 167 7.14 8.80 26.78
C MET A 167 8.16 8.59 27.91
N ARG A 168 9.39 9.13 27.80
CA ARG A 168 10.44 8.95 28.83
C ARG A 168 10.06 9.51 30.20
N SER A 169 9.35 10.65 30.21
CA SER A 169 8.86 11.30 31.44
C SER A 169 7.59 10.67 32.01
N THR A 170 6.89 9.86 31.22
CA THR A 170 5.64 9.25 31.64
C THR A 170 5.93 8.03 32.49
N ARG A 171 5.45 8.02 33.74
CA ARG A 171 5.51 6.81 34.59
C ARG A 171 4.57 5.77 33.99
N SER A 172 5.11 4.89 33.17
CA SER A 172 4.26 3.87 32.55
C SER A 172 3.80 2.86 33.57
N LEU A 173 2.52 2.98 33.96
CA LEU A 173 1.86 2.06 34.88
C LEU A 173 1.91 0.61 34.39
N LEU A 174 2.10 0.40 33.08
CA LEU A 174 2.03 -0.91 32.43
C LEU A 174 3.40 -1.51 32.13
N ALA A 175 4.48 -0.73 32.10
CA ALA A 175 5.85 -1.21 31.84
C ALA A 175 6.70 -1.32 33.12
N THR A 176 6.10 -1.81 34.21
CA THR A 176 6.81 -2.04 35.49
C THR A 176 6.93 -3.56 35.72
N PRO A 177 8.02 -4.07 36.35
CA PRO A 177 8.04 -5.44 36.84
C PRO A 177 6.82 -5.68 37.75
N GLY A 178 5.91 -6.57 37.34
CA GLY A 178 4.61 -6.76 37.98
C GLY A 178 3.38 -6.46 37.10
N PHE A 179 3.53 -6.37 35.78
CA PHE A 179 2.39 -6.25 34.86
C PHE A 179 1.29 -7.28 35.17
N SER A 180 0.05 -6.80 35.28
CA SER A 180 -1.12 -7.65 35.42
C SER A 180 -2.25 -7.20 34.50
N LEU A 181 -3.06 -8.15 34.04
CA LEU A 181 -4.27 -7.86 33.27
C LEU A 181 -5.24 -6.96 34.04
N ARG A 182 -5.22 -7.02 35.37
CA ARG A 182 -6.02 -6.17 36.24
C ARG A 182 -5.61 -4.70 36.11
N LEU A 183 -4.32 -4.40 36.22
CA LEU A 183 -3.79 -3.03 36.04
C LEU A 183 -4.11 -2.49 34.65
N ALA A 184 -3.94 -3.30 33.60
CA ALA A 184 -4.28 -2.90 32.23
C ALA A 184 -5.78 -2.58 32.07
N LYS A 185 -6.64 -3.34 32.76
CA LYS A 185 -8.10 -3.13 32.74
C LYS A 185 -8.52 -1.89 33.54
N GLU A 186 -7.89 -1.65 34.68
CA GLU A 186 -8.08 -0.44 35.49
C GLU A 186 -7.66 0.80 34.69
N PHE A 187 -6.46 0.80 34.10
CA PHE A 187 -6.01 1.85 33.20
C PHE A 187 -6.97 2.08 32.03
N TYR A 188 -7.43 1.01 31.36
CA TYR A 188 -8.36 1.14 30.24
C TYR A 188 -9.70 1.78 30.66
N ARG A 189 -10.18 1.47 31.86
CA ARG A 189 -11.40 2.07 32.44
C ARG A 189 -11.19 3.54 32.78
N GLU A 190 -10.07 3.89 33.40
CA GLU A 190 -9.71 5.27 33.69
C GLU A 190 -9.63 6.09 32.41
N TRP A 191 -8.90 5.58 31.40
CA TRP A 191 -8.82 6.24 30.10
C TRP A 191 -10.21 6.37 29.45
N SER A 192 -11.06 5.35 29.58
CA SER A 192 -12.43 5.40 29.08
C SER A 192 -13.32 6.43 29.73
N SER A 193 -12.95 6.95 30.90
CA SER A 193 -13.66 8.02 31.62
C SER A 193 -12.94 9.37 31.57
N SER A 194 -11.68 9.40 31.13
CA SER A 194 -10.84 10.61 31.11
C SER A 194 -11.17 11.61 29.99
N THR A 195 -10.66 12.84 30.13
CA THR A 195 -10.66 13.88 29.09
C THR A 195 -9.58 13.66 28.01
N ASP A 196 -8.60 12.77 28.25
CA ASP A 196 -7.51 12.40 27.32
C ASP A 196 -8.00 11.55 26.12
N ARG A 197 -9.30 11.62 25.81
CA ARG A 197 -9.96 10.99 24.67
C ARG A 197 -10.16 11.95 23.50
N PHE A 198 -9.78 13.22 23.65
CA PHE A 198 -9.94 14.22 22.62
C PHE A 198 -8.70 14.29 21.73
N HIS A 199 -8.90 14.17 20.42
CA HIS A 199 -7.88 14.40 19.40
C HIS A 199 -8.12 15.77 18.74
N PRO A 200 -7.10 16.62 18.58
CA PRO A 200 -7.24 17.97 18.01
C PRO A 200 -8.04 18.04 16.70
N GLU A 201 -7.74 17.17 15.74
CA GLU A 201 -8.47 17.14 14.46
C GLU A 201 -9.71 16.22 14.40
N LEU A 202 -9.64 15.05 15.05
CA LEU A 202 -10.69 14.03 14.94
C LEU A 202 -11.82 14.20 15.97
N GLY A 203 -11.61 15.05 16.99
CA GLY A 203 -12.55 15.23 18.09
C GLY A 203 -12.51 14.08 19.10
N GLU A 204 -13.66 13.78 19.72
CA GLU A 204 -13.75 12.75 20.75
C GLU A 204 -13.62 11.33 20.19
N ILE A 205 -12.71 10.55 20.79
CA ILE A 205 -12.49 9.12 20.50
C ILE A 205 -13.06 8.30 21.66
N SER A 206 -14.15 7.58 21.42
CA SER A 206 -14.78 6.73 22.42
C SER A 206 -13.94 5.47 22.68
N VAL A 207 -13.44 5.33 23.91
CA VAL A 207 -12.78 4.12 24.40
C VAL A 207 -13.83 3.23 25.04
N THR A 208 -14.19 2.12 24.37
CA THR A 208 -15.35 1.29 24.76
C THR A 208 -14.95 -0.16 24.99
N ASN A 209 -15.85 -0.98 25.53
CA ASN A 209 -15.63 -2.42 25.69
C ASN A 209 -15.38 -3.15 24.35
N ALA A 210 -15.78 -2.56 23.21
CA ALA A 210 -15.49 -3.12 21.89
C ALA A 210 -13.98 -3.17 21.63
N GLY A 211 -13.24 -2.11 21.96
CA GLY A 211 -11.77 -2.08 21.83
C GLY A 211 -11.09 -3.06 22.78
N TRP A 212 -11.56 -3.13 24.04
CA TRP A 212 -11.05 -4.10 25.02
C TRP A 212 -11.21 -5.54 24.51
N ARG A 213 -12.43 -5.93 24.12
CA ARG A 213 -12.70 -7.27 23.55
C ARG A 213 -11.91 -7.54 22.28
N HIS A 214 -11.64 -6.52 21.46
CA HIS A 214 -10.83 -6.67 20.26
C HIS A 214 -9.36 -6.96 20.61
N ILE A 215 -8.80 -6.27 21.60
CA ILE A 215 -7.44 -6.48 22.08
C ILE A 215 -7.29 -7.87 22.74
N THR A 216 -8.24 -8.23 23.61
CA THR A 216 -8.18 -9.45 24.44
C THR A 216 -8.94 -10.64 23.85
N ARG A 217 -9.21 -10.66 22.55
CA ARG A 217 -9.97 -11.74 21.90
C ARG A 217 -9.26 -13.08 22.09
N GLN A 218 -10.00 -14.13 22.44
CA GLN A 218 -9.45 -15.48 22.71
C GLN A 218 -8.57 -16.05 21.59
N GLY A 219 -8.83 -15.70 20.32
CA GLY A 219 -8.02 -16.14 19.18
C GLY A 219 -6.70 -15.38 18.96
N ARG A 220 -6.37 -14.37 19.78
CA ARG A 220 -5.09 -13.64 19.68
C ARG A 220 -4.00 -14.35 20.46
N ARG A 221 -2.80 -14.39 19.90
CA ARG A 221 -1.60 -14.91 20.60
C ARG A 221 -1.36 -14.12 21.89
N PRO A 222 -1.03 -14.78 23.02
CA PRO A 222 -0.78 -14.10 24.29
C PRO A 222 0.20 -12.93 24.18
N ASP A 223 1.28 -13.09 23.40
CA ASP A 223 2.29 -12.03 23.18
C ASP A 223 1.70 -10.79 22.50
N ASN A 224 0.80 -10.99 21.52
CA ASN A 224 0.13 -9.88 20.82
C ASN A 224 -0.84 -9.14 21.75
N ILE A 225 -1.49 -9.87 22.66
CA ILE A 225 -2.35 -9.29 23.69
C ILE A 225 -1.47 -8.45 24.62
N LEU A 226 -0.41 -9.03 25.18
CA LEU A 226 0.53 -8.35 26.07
C LEU A 226 1.10 -7.08 25.42
N ASN A 227 1.63 -7.18 24.20
CA ASN A 227 2.17 -6.04 23.46
C ASN A 227 1.13 -4.93 23.26
N SER A 228 -0.10 -5.29 22.89
CA SER A 228 -1.18 -4.31 22.74
C SER A 228 -1.50 -3.61 24.07
N LEU A 229 -1.50 -4.36 25.18
CA LEU A 229 -1.79 -3.81 26.51
C LEU A 229 -0.69 -2.86 26.99
N LEU A 230 0.59 -3.22 26.78
CA LEU A 230 1.73 -2.35 27.10
C LEU A 230 1.72 -1.03 26.32
N LEU A 231 1.07 -1.00 25.15
CA LEU A 231 0.97 0.18 24.28
C LEU A 231 -0.27 1.04 24.53
N LEU A 232 -1.15 0.69 25.48
CA LEU A 232 -2.38 1.47 25.74
C LEU A 232 -2.08 2.92 26.14
N GLU A 233 -1.00 3.13 26.90
CA GLU A 233 -0.61 4.47 27.29
C GLU A 233 -0.04 5.28 26.13
N ALA A 234 0.70 4.62 25.22
CA ALA A 234 1.13 5.23 23.97
C ALA A 234 -0.09 5.64 23.14
N ALA A 235 -1.12 4.80 23.06
CA ALA A 235 -2.36 5.13 22.38
C ALA A 235 -3.06 6.36 22.97
N ARG A 236 -3.16 6.46 24.30
CA ARG A 236 -3.70 7.65 24.99
C ARG A 236 -2.91 8.92 24.65
N LYS A 237 -1.58 8.85 24.66
CA LYS A 237 -0.71 9.99 24.30
C LYS A 237 -0.84 10.36 22.83
N MET A 238 -0.90 9.38 21.93
CA MET A 238 -1.15 9.61 20.50
C MET A 238 -2.48 10.31 20.24
N VAL A 239 -3.53 9.97 20.98
CA VAL A 239 -4.83 10.65 20.88
C VAL A 239 -4.73 12.09 21.37
N SER A 240 -4.24 12.30 22.59
CA SER A 240 -4.22 13.62 23.24
C SER A 240 -3.24 14.61 22.59
N GLN A 241 -2.09 14.14 22.08
CA GLN A 241 -1.10 14.99 21.40
C GLN A 241 -1.37 15.18 19.91
N GLY A 242 -2.42 14.55 19.36
CA GLY A 242 -2.82 14.71 17.97
C GLY A 242 -1.89 14.04 16.97
N ALA A 243 -1.61 12.75 17.17
CA ALA A 243 -0.85 11.96 16.21
C ALA A 243 -1.48 11.95 14.82
N ASP A 244 -0.64 12.09 13.78
CA ASP A 244 -1.09 12.07 12.39
C ASP A 244 -1.98 10.87 12.09
N TRP A 245 -3.12 11.15 11.45
CA TRP A 245 -4.13 10.15 11.15
C TRP A 245 -4.32 9.98 9.65
N ARG A 246 -4.81 8.79 9.28
CA ARG A 246 -5.27 8.53 7.92
C ARG A 246 -6.33 7.45 7.86
N GLN A 247 -6.99 7.34 6.71
CA GLN A 247 -7.90 6.25 6.43
C GLN A 247 -7.15 4.99 5.97
N LEU A 248 -7.53 3.84 6.53
CA LEU A 248 -7.10 2.52 6.10
C LEU A 248 -8.17 1.86 5.23
N GLY A 249 -7.78 1.44 4.03
CA GLY A 249 -8.64 0.73 3.10
C GLY A 249 -9.83 1.54 2.60
N SER A 250 -10.80 0.85 2.02
CA SER A 250 -12.03 1.45 1.50
C SER A 250 -13.12 1.52 2.56
N ALA A 251 -13.89 2.62 2.53
CA ALA A 251 -15.11 2.78 3.30
C ALA A 251 -16.14 1.68 2.97
N LYS A 252 -16.82 1.14 3.98
CA LYS A 252 -18.02 0.31 3.77
C LYS A 252 -19.25 1.19 3.94
N ILE A 253 -20.19 1.08 3.01
CA ILE A 253 -21.45 1.82 3.05
C ILE A 253 -22.54 0.84 3.45
N ASN A 254 -23.23 1.16 4.54
CA ASN A 254 -24.42 0.44 4.99
C ASN A 254 -25.62 1.37 4.81
N GLU A 255 -26.50 1.01 3.90
CA GLU A 255 -27.72 1.75 3.68
C GLU A 255 -28.82 1.31 4.64
N ARG A 256 -29.39 2.26 5.37
CA ARG A 256 -30.62 2.08 6.15
C ARG A 256 -31.73 2.93 5.53
N THR A 257 -32.97 2.66 5.93
CA THR A 257 -34.18 3.32 5.44
C THR A 257 -34.10 4.84 5.51
N GLU A 258 -33.54 5.40 6.58
CA GLU A 258 -33.48 6.87 6.78
C GLU A 258 -32.06 7.44 6.87
N THR A 259 -31.06 6.58 6.99
CA THR A 259 -29.67 6.97 7.24
C THR A 259 -28.71 6.18 6.36
N LEU A 260 -27.62 6.82 5.96
CA LEU A 260 -26.51 6.18 5.27
C LEU A 260 -25.32 6.16 6.23
N ASP A 261 -24.93 4.95 6.66
CA ASP A 261 -23.81 4.74 7.58
C ASP A 261 -22.55 4.40 6.77
N ILE A 262 -21.55 5.28 6.85
CA ILE A 262 -20.23 5.07 6.24
C ILE A 262 -19.26 4.61 7.34
N LEU A 263 -18.80 3.37 7.24
CA LEU A 263 -17.84 2.76 8.15
C LEU A 263 -16.44 2.83 7.56
N ASP A 264 -15.56 3.59 8.21
CA ASP A 264 -14.15 3.72 7.85
C ASP A 264 -13.27 3.20 8.99
N THR A 265 -12.11 2.63 8.64
CA THR A 265 -11.04 2.38 9.61
C THR A 265 -10.03 3.50 9.48
N LEU A 266 -9.60 4.09 10.59
CA LEU A 266 -8.52 5.07 10.62
C LEU A 266 -7.31 4.50 11.35
N SER A 267 -6.11 4.99 10.99
CA SER A 267 -4.88 4.73 11.73
C SER A 267 -4.25 6.03 12.21
N LEU A 268 -3.91 6.10 13.49
CA LEU A 268 -2.93 7.07 13.98
C LEU A 268 -1.55 6.41 13.94
N ARG A 269 -0.52 7.12 13.50
CA ARG A 269 0.87 6.61 13.52
C ARG A 269 1.82 7.63 14.13
N ALA A 270 2.69 7.14 14.99
CA ALA A 270 3.72 7.96 15.62
C ALA A 270 4.96 7.10 15.93
N LYS A 271 6.12 7.75 16.03
CA LYS A 271 7.34 7.13 16.56
C LYS A 271 7.35 7.36 18.07
N ILE A 272 7.25 6.29 18.84
CA ILE A 272 7.19 6.40 20.30
C ILE A 272 8.59 6.18 20.87
N VAL A 273 9.05 7.13 21.69
CA VAL A 273 10.31 7.01 22.45
C VAL A 273 9.97 6.52 23.86
N PHE A 274 10.34 5.28 24.16
CA PHE A 274 10.06 4.65 25.45
C PHE A 274 11.17 4.95 26.47
N ARG A 275 10.84 4.87 27.76
CA ARG A 275 11.81 5.01 28.85
C ARG A 275 12.79 3.83 28.97
N GLN A 276 12.25 2.61 28.89
CA GLN A 276 12.97 1.37 29.25
C GLN A 276 13.32 0.48 28.05
N ARG A 277 13.02 0.92 26.81
CA ARG A 277 13.29 0.14 25.60
C ARG A 277 13.51 1.03 24.38
N ALA A 278 13.94 0.43 23.28
CA ALA A 278 14.15 1.13 22.02
C ALA A 278 12.87 1.79 21.49
N ALA A 279 13.03 2.95 20.85
CA ALA A 279 11.94 3.65 20.19
C ALA A 279 11.35 2.78 19.06
N ALA A 280 10.03 2.81 18.91
CA ALA A 280 9.33 2.00 17.92
C ALA A 280 8.20 2.79 17.24
N PRO A 281 7.95 2.55 15.94
CA PRO A 281 6.76 3.05 15.28
C PRO A 281 5.52 2.31 15.79
N VAL A 282 4.54 3.05 16.30
CA VAL A 282 3.30 2.51 16.85
C VAL A 282 2.13 2.96 16.00
N GLN A 283 1.17 2.05 15.83
CA GLN A 283 -0.08 2.30 15.12
C GLN A 283 -1.28 2.06 16.03
N VAL A 284 -2.15 3.06 16.13
CA VAL A 284 -3.47 2.97 16.77
C VAL A 284 -4.53 2.81 15.69
N ILE A 285 -5.43 1.85 15.86
CA ILE A 285 -6.56 1.61 14.96
C ILE A 285 -7.82 2.20 15.58
N LEU A 286 -8.51 3.03 14.80
CA LEU A 286 -9.79 3.61 15.14
C LEU A 286 -10.85 3.15 14.13
N GLN A 287 -12.09 3.07 14.59
CA GLN A 287 -13.26 2.85 13.75
C GLN A 287 -14.11 4.11 13.74
N ARG A 288 -14.36 4.66 12.55
CA ARG A 288 -15.22 5.82 12.36
C ARG A 288 -16.51 5.39 11.70
N VAL A 289 -17.64 5.79 12.29
CA VAL A 289 -18.97 5.70 11.69
C VAL A 289 -19.44 7.11 11.40
N ARG A 290 -19.74 7.41 10.13
CA ARG A 290 -20.39 8.65 9.71
C ARG A 290 -21.81 8.31 9.30
N SER A 291 -22.79 8.79 10.03
CA SER A 291 -24.21 8.62 9.72
C SER A 291 -24.72 9.88 9.05
N VAL A 292 -25.25 9.75 7.84
CA VAL A 292 -25.85 10.84 7.07
C VAL A 292 -27.34 10.65 7.04
N CYS A 293 -28.12 11.60 7.56
CA CYS A 293 -29.58 11.57 7.45
C CYS A 293 -30.00 11.91 6.01
N ARG A 294 -30.80 11.04 5.38
CA ARG A 294 -31.24 11.23 3.99
C ARG A 294 -32.23 12.39 3.85
N LYS A 295 -33.02 12.68 4.88
CA LYS A 295 -34.07 13.70 4.87
C LYS A 295 -33.53 15.11 5.12
N THR A 296 -32.60 15.26 6.05
CA THR A 296 -32.10 16.57 6.49
C THR A 296 -30.67 16.87 6.01
N GLY A 297 -29.95 15.88 5.48
CA GLY A 297 -28.53 15.99 5.15
C GLY A 297 -27.60 16.10 6.35
N SER A 298 -28.12 16.00 7.59
CA SER A 298 -27.29 16.13 8.79
C SER A 298 -26.31 14.97 8.92
N THR A 299 -25.09 15.29 9.36
CA THR A 299 -24.02 14.30 9.51
C THR A 299 -23.62 14.16 10.97
N ALA A 300 -23.65 12.94 11.49
CA ALA A 300 -23.11 12.61 12.80
C ALA A 300 -21.87 11.72 12.64
N THR A 301 -20.80 12.03 13.36
CA THR A 301 -19.56 11.23 13.33
C THR A 301 -19.30 10.64 14.71
N LYS A 302 -19.02 9.35 14.77
CA LYS A 302 -18.59 8.64 15.98
C LYS A 302 -17.30 7.89 15.71
N ILE A 303 -16.28 8.14 16.53
CA ILE A 303 -14.97 7.48 16.41
C ILE A 303 -14.75 6.62 17.65
N LYS A 304 -14.32 5.37 17.45
CA LYS A 304 -14.08 4.40 18.52
C LYS A 304 -12.65 3.88 18.44
N PHE A 305 -11.99 3.78 19.59
CA PHE A 305 -10.74 3.05 19.70
C PHE A 305 -10.96 1.55 19.52
N LEU A 306 -10.15 0.90 18.68
CA LEU A 306 -10.20 -0.55 18.45
C LEU A 306 -8.96 -1.28 18.99
N SER A 307 -7.76 -0.85 18.60
CA SER A 307 -6.53 -1.54 19.01
C SER A 307 -5.28 -0.68 18.84
N VAL A 308 -4.16 -1.15 19.36
CA VAL A 308 -2.83 -0.55 19.21
C VAL A 308 -1.79 -1.65 19.03
N HIS A 309 -0.79 -1.43 18.19
CA HIS A 309 0.32 -2.36 17.97
C HIS A 309 1.56 -1.64 17.43
N GLU A 310 2.72 -2.27 17.59
CA GLU A 310 3.95 -1.85 16.91
C GLU A 310 3.91 -2.23 15.43
N LEU A 311 4.36 -1.31 14.60
CA LEU A 311 4.68 -1.60 13.21
C LEU A 311 6.02 -2.33 13.20
N GLN A 312 6.00 -3.65 12.96
CA GLN A 312 7.26 -4.38 12.83
C GLN A 312 8.09 -3.80 11.68
N ARG A 313 9.40 -3.62 11.92
CA ARG A 313 10.41 -3.40 10.87
C ARG A 313 10.39 -4.63 9.95
N GLY A 314 9.50 -4.65 8.96
CA GLY A 314 9.33 -5.77 8.03
C GLY A 314 7.88 -6.07 7.58
N ASN A 315 6.84 -5.56 8.25
CA ASN A 315 5.44 -5.90 7.93
C ASN A 315 4.73 -4.88 7.02
N SER A 316 5.33 -4.58 5.86
CA SER A 316 4.58 -4.14 4.68
C SER A 316 3.77 -5.30 4.03
N ARG A 317 3.81 -6.52 4.61
CA ARG A 317 3.30 -7.76 4.00
C ARG A 317 1.97 -8.32 4.52
N TYR A 318 1.28 -7.70 5.48
CA TYR A 318 0.06 -8.30 6.05
C TYR A 318 -1.19 -7.43 5.96
N TYR A 319 -1.68 -7.17 4.75
CA TYR A 319 -3.12 -7.02 4.46
C TYR A 319 -3.34 -7.31 2.97
N GLY A 320 -3.50 -8.60 2.62
CA GLY A 320 -3.99 -9.00 1.30
C GLY A 320 -3.53 -10.35 0.76
N GLU A 321 -3.79 -11.44 1.50
CA GLU A 321 -4.02 -12.81 0.99
C GLU A 321 -5.06 -13.42 1.96
N VAL A 322 -6.17 -14.04 1.58
CA VAL A 322 -6.50 -14.93 0.45
C VAL A 322 -7.34 -14.23 -0.63
#